data_AF-A0A5R8LES1-F1
#
_entry.id   AF-A0A5R8LES1-F1
#
_cell.length_a   1.000
_cell.length_b   1.000
_cell.length_c   1.000
_cell.angle_alpha   90.00
_cell.angle_beta   90.00
_cell.angle_gamma   90.00
#
_symmetry.space_group_name_H-M   'P 1'
#
loop_
_entity.id
_entity.type
_entity.pdbx_description
1 polymer ?
#
loop_
_entity_poly.entity_id
_entity_poly.type
_entity_poly.pdbx_seq_one_letter_code
_entity_poly.pdbx_strand_id
1 'polypeptide(L)'
;MREPEVVTASEAGVWIEVADAGRLAAQTSAAGEAPFSVAVKANIAVRGFRRSAGCRVLDVRPEDADAPVVAAFRRHGGVVVGTANMHELALGVTSDNVAYGAARVPAAPHLSAGGSSGGSAAAVAAGLVPVALGTDTGGSVSIPASHCGVVGFRPSTGRWSTAGIVGLSWTRDTPGVFARTVREAIRADGWVTGARTPTTLGRVRLGIPRQLVDDLHPATEEAFRRAIAAMSASIDVVEVDFAPVLARTVRAEPGIVEFEAPRELGAAAACALGLPPAEAFDALRRGVQSPDVAAFLEHVHRHPVSAADYARAQEDTLEARRLSEDVFARHDLHAMVFPTTPASAPPSRGGTAIVHRGREQSVFALYTRHTGPGTILGAPMVTVPIPVEGDPIGLTVQGRRNDDARTLAVADLVAGLLSSGR
;
A
#
# COMPACT_ATOMS: atom_id res chain seq x y z
N MET A 1 -15.25 -17.94 0.63
CA MET A 1 -14.48 -17.01 -0.22
C MET A 1 -14.94 -17.24 -1.66
N ARG A 2 -14.82 -16.27 -2.58
CA ARG A 2 -15.28 -16.45 -3.97
C ARG A 2 -14.47 -17.55 -4.66
N GLU A 3 -15.13 -18.41 -5.43
CA GLU A 3 -14.47 -19.49 -6.19
C GLU A 3 -13.60 -18.95 -7.33
N PRO A 4 -12.52 -19.65 -7.71
CA PRO A 4 -11.67 -19.26 -8.83
C PRO A 4 -12.40 -19.36 -10.18
N GLU A 5 -12.49 -18.24 -10.87
CA GLU A 5 -13.09 -18.13 -12.21
C GLU A 5 -12.17 -17.31 -13.12
N VAL A 6 -12.33 -17.47 -14.43
CA VAL A 6 -11.64 -16.63 -15.42
C VAL A 6 -12.16 -15.20 -15.29
N VAL A 7 -11.24 -14.25 -15.09
CA VAL A 7 -11.52 -12.81 -15.05
C VAL A 7 -11.17 -12.15 -16.38
N THR A 8 -11.88 -11.07 -16.75
CA THR A 8 -11.66 -10.40 -18.04
C THR A 8 -10.70 -9.22 -17.89
N ALA A 9 -9.91 -8.94 -18.93
CA ALA A 9 -8.88 -7.89 -18.88
C ALA A 9 -9.44 -6.44 -18.77
N SER A 10 -10.74 -6.21 -18.99
CA SER A 10 -11.32 -4.86 -19.19
C SER A 10 -11.90 -4.18 -17.94
N GLU A 11 -11.82 -4.78 -16.76
CA GLU A 11 -12.63 -4.41 -15.57
C GLU A 11 -12.13 -3.16 -14.79
N ALA A 12 -11.87 -2.03 -15.46
CA ALA A 12 -11.30 -0.77 -14.90
C ALA A 12 -9.76 -0.70 -14.86
N GLY A 13 -9.09 -1.39 -15.79
CA GLY A 13 -7.63 -1.39 -15.88
C GLY A 13 -6.95 -2.16 -14.73
N VAL A 14 -7.67 -3.15 -14.18
CA VAL A 14 -7.25 -3.95 -13.02
C VAL A 14 -6.06 -4.86 -13.33
N TRP A 15 -5.97 -5.42 -14.54
CA TRP A 15 -5.07 -6.53 -14.84
C TRP A 15 -3.94 -6.13 -15.79
N ILE A 16 -2.77 -6.73 -15.59
CA ILE A 16 -1.68 -6.77 -16.57
C ILE A 16 -1.68 -8.12 -17.29
N GLU A 17 -1.76 -9.22 -16.54
CA GLU A 17 -1.86 -10.59 -17.05
C GLU A 17 -2.99 -11.30 -16.30
N VAL A 18 -3.82 -12.08 -17.00
CA VAL A 18 -4.87 -12.91 -16.40
C VAL A 18 -4.55 -14.39 -16.59
N ALA A 19 -4.94 -15.23 -15.64
CA ALA A 19 -4.80 -16.67 -15.73
C ALA A 19 -5.76 -17.24 -16.78
N ASP A 20 -5.26 -18.07 -17.70
CA ASP A 20 -6.13 -18.88 -18.54
C ASP A 20 -6.81 -20.01 -17.75
N ALA A 21 -7.83 -20.64 -18.36
CA ALA A 21 -8.59 -21.71 -17.73
C ALA A 21 -7.71 -22.91 -17.33
N GLY A 22 -6.69 -23.25 -18.12
CA GLY A 22 -5.78 -24.35 -17.82
C GLY A 22 -4.93 -24.06 -16.57
N ARG A 23 -4.42 -22.83 -16.45
CA ARG A 23 -3.66 -22.37 -15.29
C ARG A 23 -4.53 -22.31 -14.04
N LEU A 24 -5.78 -21.85 -14.14
CA LEU A 24 -6.72 -21.88 -13.01
C LEU A 24 -7.01 -23.31 -12.55
N ALA A 25 -7.28 -24.23 -13.49
CA ALA A 25 -7.55 -25.63 -13.18
C ALA A 25 -6.34 -26.31 -12.50
N ALA A 26 -5.12 -26.05 -13.00
CA ALA A 26 -3.89 -26.59 -12.41
C ALA A 26 -3.66 -26.07 -10.98
N GLN A 27 -3.84 -24.77 -10.75
CA GLN A 27 -3.70 -24.16 -9.42
C GLN A 27 -4.75 -24.68 -8.44
N THR A 28 -6.00 -24.81 -8.89
CA THR A 28 -7.12 -25.29 -8.08
C THR A 28 -6.93 -26.76 -7.69
N SER A 29 -6.48 -27.60 -8.63
CA SER A 29 -6.21 -29.02 -8.37
C SER A 29 -5.06 -29.24 -7.40
N ALA A 30 -4.12 -28.28 -7.32
CA ALA A 30 -3.01 -28.31 -6.38
C ALA A 30 -3.35 -27.73 -5.00
N ALA A 31 -4.53 -27.15 -4.82
CA ALA A 31 -4.94 -26.56 -3.55
C ALA A 31 -5.24 -27.66 -2.51
N GLY A 32 -4.52 -27.64 -1.38
CA GLY A 32 -4.74 -28.55 -0.25
C GLY A 32 -5.89 -28.12 0.68
N GLU A 33 -6.47 -26.95 0.47
CA GLU A 33 -7.58 -26.36 1.20
C GLU A 33 -8.65 -25.84 0.22
N ALA A 34 -9.81 -25.40 0.73
CA ALA A 34 -10.88 -24.85 -0.10
C ALA A 34 -10.39 -23.65 -0.93
N PRO A 35 -10.47 -23.71 -2.27
CA PRO A 35 -9.83 -22.73 -3.13
C PRO A 35 -10.51 -21.37 -3.09
N PHE A 36 -9.72 -20.31 -3.26
CA PHE A 36 -10.23 -18.94 -3.38
C PHE A 36 -9.38 -18.06 -4.28
N SER A 37 -10.02 -17.11 -4.97
CA SER A 37 -9.34 -16.21 -5.88
C SER A 37 -8.44 -15.20 -5.17
N VAL A 38 -7.26 -14.94 -5.73
CA VAL A 38 -6.31 -13.93 -5.26
C VAL A 38 -5.79 -13.14 -6.45
N ALA A 39 -5.79 -11.81 -6.36
CA ALA A 39 -5.04 -10.96 -7.28
C ALA A 39 -3.66 -10.64 -6.67
N VAL A 40 -2.62 -10.57 -7.50
CA VAL A 40 -1.26 -10.28 -7.01
C VAL A 40 -0.67 -9.12 -7.79
N LYS A 41 -0.22 -8.06 -7.11
CA LYS A 41 0.41 -6.92 -7.78
C LYS A 41 1.60 -7.36 -8.66
N ALA A 42 1.72 -6.79 -9.85
CA ALA A 42 2.67 -7.21 -10.88
C ALA A 42 4.17 -7.03 -10.52
N ASN A 43 4.52 -6.42 -9.38
CA ASN A 43 5.89 -6.39 -8.87
C ASN A 43 6.21 -7.54 -7.91
N ILE A 44 5.28 -8.46 -7.64
CA ILE A 44 5.48 -9.64 -6.78
C ILE A 44 5.58 -10.88 -7.68
N ALA A 45 6.60 -11.70 -7.47
CA ALA A 45 6.80 -12.91 -8.26
C ALA A 45 5.69 -13.93 -8.03
N VAL A 46 5.11 -14.42 -9.13
CA VAL A 46 4.14 -15.52 -9.13
C VAL A 46 4.57 -16.51 -10.19
N ARG A 47 4.73 -17.77 -9.81
CA ARG A 47 5.15 -18.82 -10.73
C ARG A 47 4.23 -18.89 -11.94
N GLY A 48 4.83 -18.85 -13.13
CA GLY A 48 4.14 -18.90 -14.41
C GLY A 48 3.61 -17.54 -14.92
N PHE A 49 3.66 -16.47 -14.14
CA PHE A 49 3.31 -15.11 -14.58
C PHE A 49 4.56 -14.26 -14.73
N ARG A 50 4.49 -13.21 -15.56
CA ARG A 50 5.56 -12.22 -15.67
C ARG A 50 5.52 -11.25 -14.47
N ARG A 51 6.69 -10.93 -13.93
CA ARG A 51 6.87 -9.87 -12.91
C ARG A 51 7.31 -8.57 -13.58
N SER A 52 6.39 -7.92 -14.28
CA SER A 52 6.69 -6.71 -15.05
C SER A 52 6.86 -5.45 -14.20
N ALA A 53 6.40 -5.45 -12.94
CA ALA A 53 6.31 -4.26 -12.09
C ALA A 53 5.65 -3.06 -12.78
N GLY A 54 4.71 -3.31 -13.70
CA GLY A 54 4.08 -2.25 -14.50
C GLY A 54 5.01 -1.57 -15.50
N CYS A 55 6.17 -2.13 -15.81
CA CYS A 55 7.15 -1.60 -16.76
C CYS A 55 7.40 -2.60 -17.91
N ARG A 56 7.45 -2.13 -19.16
CA ARG A 56 7.72 -3.01 -20.31
C ARG A 56 9.15 -3.55 -20.34
N VAL A 57 10.10 -2.84 -19.72
CA VAL A 57 11.50 -3.29 -19.64
C VAL A 57 11.64 -4.59 -18.85
N LEU A 58 10.80 -4.78 -17.82
CA LEU A 58 10.82 -5.97 -16.97
C LEU A 58 9.81 -7.04 -17.42
N ASP A 59 9.05 -6.80 -18.50
CA ASP A 59 8.05 -7.69 -19.07
C ASP A 59 8.69 -8.78 -19.96
N VAL A 60 9.64 -9.54 -19.37
CA VAL A 60 10.54 -10.43 -20.12
C VAL A 60 10.03 -11.86 -20.21
N ARG A 61 10.11 -12.62 -19.10
CA ARG A 61 9.74 -14.03 -19.03
C ARG A 61 8.93 -14.32 -17.75
N PRO A 62 8.12 -15.38 -17.75
CA PRO A 62 7.46 -15.84 -16.53
C PRO A 62 8.45 -16.19 -15.41
N GLU A 63 8.02 -15.99 -14.17
CA GLU A 63 8.79 -16.37 -12.97
C GLU A 63 8.72 -17.90 -12.75
N ASP A 64 9.83 -18.46 -12.29
CA ASP A 64 9.94 -19.91 -12.03
C ASP A 64 9.40 -20.31 -10.65
N ALA A 65 9.26 -19.33 -9.74
CA ALA A 65 8.85 -19.56 -8.36
C ALA A 65 7.89 -18.46 -7.86
N ASP A 66 7.07 -18.83 -6.89
CA ASP A 66 6.24 -17.87 -6.14
C ASP A 66 7.12 -17.12 -5.13
N ALA A 67 6.87 -15.82 -4.95
CA ALA A 67 7.38 -15.09 -3.79
C ALA A 67 6.86 -15.74 -2.49
N PRO A 68 7.60 -15.68 -1.35
CA PRO A 68 7.17 -16.35 -0.12
C PRO A 68 5.77 -15.95 0.37
N VAL A 69 5.37 -14.70 0.18
CA VAL A 69 4.02 -14.22 0.50
C VAL A 69 2.95 -14.87 -0.38
N VAL A 70 3.22 -15.08 -1.67
CA VAL A 70 2.30 -15.77 -2.59
C VAL A 70 2.22 -17.25 -2.24
N ALA A 71 3.37 -17.88 -1.95
CA ALA A 71 3.42 -19.27 -1.50
C ALA A 71 2.62 -19.49 -0.21
N ALA A 72 2.60 -18.51 0.71
CA ALA A 72 1.79 -18.57 1.91
C ALA A 72 0.29 -18.61 1.62
N PHE A 73 -0.20 -17.77 0.72
CA PHE A 73 -1.61 -17.78 0.31
C PHE A 73 -1.97 -19.09 -0.40
N ARG A 74 -1.09 -19.60 -1.27
CA ARG A 74 -1.30 -20.88 -1.97
C ARG A 74 -1.47 -22.06 -1.02
N ARG A 75 -0.68 -22.12 0.06
CA ARG A 75 -0.79 -23.19 1.08
C ARG A 75 -2.18 -23.25 1.72
N HIS A 76 -2.91 -22.14 1.74
CA HIS A 76 -4.25 -22.03 2.30
C HIS A 76 -5.37 -22.00 1.24
N GLY A 77 -5.08 -22.42 0.00
CA GLY A 77 -6.07 -22.48 -1.08
C GLY A 77 -6.11 -21.26 -2.01
N GLY A 78 -5.16 -20.33 -1.89
CA GLY A 78 -5.09 -19.17 -2.77
C GLY A 78 -4.76 -19.54 -4.22
N VAL A 79 -5.67 -19.20 -5.13
CA VAL A 79 -5.52 -19.36 -6.59
C VAL A 79 -5.31 -17.99 -7.22
N VAL A 80 -4.16 -17.78 -7.85
CA VAL A 80 -3.85 -16.50 -8.48
C VAL A 80 -4.58 -16.41 -9.81
N VAL A 81 -5.54 -15.49 -9.89
CA VAL A 81 -6.37 -15.27 -11.09
C VAL A 81 -5.76 -14.29 -12.08
N GLY A 82 -4.76 -13.52 -11.65
CA GLY A 82 -4.04 -12.58 -12.50
C GLY A 82 -3.06 -11.71 -11.72
N THR A 83 -2.16 -11.07 -12.46
CA THR A 83 -1.31 -10.00 -11.95
C THR A 83 -2.00 -8.65 -12.09
N ALA A 84 -2.13 -7.94 -10.97
CA ALA A 84 -2.81 -6.67 -10.90
C ALA A 84 -1.91 -5.52 -11.38
N ASN A 85 -2.53 -4.59 -12.11
CA ASN A 85 -1.93 -3.36 -12.61
C ASN A 85 -1.50 -2.44 -11.47
N MET A 86 -0.52 -1.59 -11.76
CA MET A 86 0.15 -0.75 -10.78
C MET A 86 0.76 0.48 -11.44
N HIS A 87 1.06 1.50 -10.63
CA HIS A 87 1.94 2.57 -11.09
C HIS A 87 3.31 2.00 -11.48
N GLU A 88 3.86 2.45 -12.62
CA GLU A 88 5.09 1.89 -13.19
C GLU A 88 6.23 1.91 -12.16
N LEU A 89 6.87 0.75 -11.95
CA LEU A 89 7.94 0.50 -10.96
C LEU A 89 7.59 0.84 -9.51
N ALA A 90 6.31 0.92 -9.18
CA ALA A 90 5.81 1.40 -7.89
C ALA A 90 6.12 2.89 -7.58
N LEU A 91 6.63 3.66 -8.55
CA LEU A 91 7.02 5.07 -8.41
C LEU A 91 5.85 6.02 -8.67
N GLY A 92 4.79 5.93 -7.88
CA GLY A 92 3.69 6.89 -7.96
C GLY A 92 2.46 6.51 -7.16
N VAL A 93 1.56 7.49 -6.97
CA VAL A 93 0.39 7.37 -6.06
C VAL A 93 -0.95 7.30 -6.77
N THR A 94 -0.98 7.21 -8.10
CA THR A 94 -2.24 7.21 -8.89
C THR A 94 -2.53 5.91 -9.63
N SER A 95 -1.51 5.09 -9.87
CA SER A 95 -1.59 3.97 -10.84
C SER A 95 -2.06 4.35 -12.25
N ASP A 96 -1.80 5.59 -12.67
CA ASP A 96 -1.89 6.00 -14.08
C ASP A 96 -0.69 5.46 -14.88
N ASN A 97 -0.74 4.16 -15.21
CA ASN A 97 0.33 3.50 -15.94
C ASN A 97 0.23 3.78 -17.45
N VAL A 98 1.31 4.27 -18.08
CA VAL A 98 1.33 4.55 -19.53
C VAL A 98 1.33 3.27 -20.36
N ALA A 99 2.09 2.25 -19.94
CA ALA A 99 2.31 1.01 -20.66
C ALA A 99 1.11 0.04 -20.66
N TYR A 100 0.35 0.02 -19.56
CA TYR A 100 -0.75 -0.93 -19.31
C TYR A 100 -2.10 -0.25 -19.12
N GLY A 101 -2.14 1.10 -19.12
CA GLY A 101 -3.34 1.88 -18.88
C GLY A 101 -3.56 2.18 -17.40
N ALA A 102 -4.44 3.15 -17.12
CA ALA A 102 -4.73 3.59 -15.77
C ALA A 102 -5.63 2.60 -15.02
N ALA A 103 -5.28 2.29 -13.77
CA ALA A 103 -6.18 1.64 -12.83
C ALA A 103 -7.13 2.68 -12.21
N ARG A 104 -8.44 2.39 -12.22
CA ARG A 104 -9.49 3.35 -11.84
C ARG A 104 -10.37 2.81 -10.72
N VAL A 105 -11.02 3.71 -9.99
CA VAL A 105 -12.03 3.32 -8.99
C VAL A 105 -13.21 2.66 -9.72
N PRO A 106 -13.59 1.41 -9.39
CA PRO A 106 -14.64 0.71 -10.14
C PRO A 106 -16.00 1.43 -10.15
N ALA A 107 -16.39 2.01 -9.02
CA ALA A 107 -17.65 2.76 -8.90
C ALA A 107 -17.58 4.19 -9.48
N ALA A 108 -16.37 4.71 -9.76
CA ALA A 108 -16.14 6.06 -10.28
C ALA A 108 -14.96 6.04 -11.28
N PRO A 109 -15.14 5.53 -12.51
CA PRO A 109 -14.02 5.28 -13.44
C PRO A 109 -13.27 6.53 -13.94
N HIS A 110 -13.76 7.73 -13.61
CA HIS A 110 -13.07 9.00 -13.87
C HIS A 110 -12.01 9.32 -12.81
N LEU A 111 -11.98 8.56 -11.69
CA LEU A 111 -11.04 8.73 -10.58
C LEU A 111 -9.94 7.67 -10.62
N SER A 112 -8.76 8.08 -10.16
CA SER A 112 -7.60 7.22 -9.93
C SER A 112 -7.89 6.19 -8.83
N ALA A 113 -7.53 4.93 -9.04
CA ALA A 113 -7.63 3.89 -8.00
C ALA A 113 -6.65 4.12 -6.82
N GLY A 114 -5.79 5.12 -6.90
CA GLY A 114 -4.66 5.30 -5.99
C GLY A 114 -3.51 4.37 -6.37
N GLY A 115 -2.36 4.57 -5.74
CA GLY A 115 -1.15 3.89 -6.18
C GLY A 115 -0.09 3.73 -5.11
N SER A 116 0.88 2.85 -5.36
CA SER A 116 1.08 2.17 -6.65
C SER A 116 0.26 0.88 -6.83
N SER A 117 -0.44 0.36 -5.83
CA SER A 117 -1.18 -0.92 -5.94
C SER A 117 -2.64 -0.76 -6.37
N GLY A 118 -2.93 0.16 -7.30
CA GLY A 118 -4.30 0.52 -7.69
C GLY A 118 -5.11 -0.64 -8.26
N GLY A 119 -4.52 -1.47 -9.12
CA GLY A 119 -5.20 -2.65 -9.66
C GLY A 119 -5.60 -3.65 -8.57
N SER A 120 -4.74 -3.86 -7.56
CA SER A 120 -5.06 -4.76 -6.44
C SER A 120 -6.26 -4.28 -5.63
N ALA A 121 -6.31 -2.99 -5.30
CA ALA A 121 -7.45 -2.41 -4.57
C ALA A 121 -8.73 -2.41 -5.41
N ALA A 122 -8.62 -2.03 -6.70
CA ALA A 122 -9.74 -2.05 -7.63
C ALA A 122 -10.31 -3.47 -7.83
N ALA A 123 -9.46 -4.50 -7.86
CA ALA A 123 -9.90 -5.90 -7.96
C ALA A 123 -10.80 -6.32 -6.79
N VAL A 124 -10.42 -5.92 -5.57
CA VAL A 124 -11.22 -6.19 -4.36
C VAL A 124 -12.49 -5.34 -4.35
N ALA A 125 -12.39 -4.05 -4.70
CA ALA A 125 -13.52 -3.12 -4.74
C ALA A 125 -14.59 -3.53 -5.76
N ALA A 126 -14.17 -4.06 -6.91
CA ALA A 126 -15.07 -4.61 -7.94
C ALA A 126 -15.63 -6.00 -7.58
N GLY A 127 -15.20 -6.60 -6.46
CA GLY A 127 -15.63 -7.94 -6.05
C GLY A 127 -15.08 -9.08 -6.92
N LEU A 128 -14.04 -8.81 -7.74
CA LEU A 128 -13.40 -9.80 -8.60
C LEU A 128 -12.66 -10.85 -7.78
N VAL A 129 -12.01 -10.41 -6.70
CA VAL A 129 -11.34 -11.27 -5.73
C VAL A 129 -11.71 -10.86 -4.30
N PRO A 130 -11.78 -11.80 -3.34
CA PRO A 130 -11.98 -11.47 -1.93
C PRO A 130 -10.78 -10.76 -1.31
N VAL A 131 -9.56 -11.07 -1.78
CA VAL A 131 -8.31 -10.49 -1.30
C VAL A 131 -7.31 -10.29 -2.45
N ALA A 132 -6.46 -9.27 -2.32
CA ALA A 132 -5.38 -9.02 -3.25
C ALA A 132 -4.08 -8.66 -2.54
N LEU A 133 -2.95 -9.14 -3.04
CA LEU A 133 -1.63 -8.74 -2.56
C LEU A 133 -1.19 -7.45 -3.24
N GLY A 134 -0.57 -6.58 -2.44
CA GLY A 134 0.07 -5.33 -2.88
C GLY A 134 1.41 -5.12 -2.20
N THR A 135 2.05 -4.00 -2.49
CA THR A 135 3.27 -3.57 -1.79
C THR A 135 3.15 -2.11 -1.39
N ASP A 136 3.87 -1.73 -0.34
CA ASP A 136 3.83 -0.41 0.25
C ASP A 136 5.26 0.08 0.56
N THR A 137 5.63 1.23 0.01
CA THR A 137 6.89 1.94 0.29
C THR A 137 6.62 3.27 0.99
N GLY A 138 5.60 4.01 0.51
CA GLY A 138 5.18 5.32 1.02
C GLY A 138 3.67 5.49 1.07
N GLY A 139 2.90 4.39 1.18
CA GLY A 139 1.43 4.40 1.18
C GLY A 139 0.78 3.60 0.05
N SER A 140 1.53 2.77 -0.66
CA SER A 140 1.01 2.04 -1.83
C SER A 140 0.03 0.91 -1.53
N VAL A 141 -0.26 0.62 -0.27
CA VAL A 141 -1.43 -0.15 0.19
C VAL A 141 -2.49 0.79 0.77
N SER A 142 -2.10 1.72 1.63
CA SER A 142 -3.04 2.61 2.32
C SER A 142 -3.81 3.55 1.38
N ILE A 143 -3.11 4.24 0.46
CA ILE A 143 -3.71 5.19 -0.50
C ILE A 143 -4.76 4.52 -1.39
N PRO A 144 -4.44 3.44 -2.13
CA PRO A 144 -5.44 2.80 -2.97
C PRO A 144 -6.58 2.14 -2.17
N ALA A 145 -6.32 1.68 -0.94
CA ALA A 145 -7.40 1.20 -0.06
C ALA A 145 -8.40 2.32 0.28
N SER A 146 -7.89 3.51 0.62
CA SER A 146 -8.70 4.72 0.86
C SER A 146 -9.52 5.09 -0.37
N HIS A 147 -8.88 5.20 -1.54
CA HIS A 147 -9.50 5.65 -2.79
C HIS A 147 -10.53 4.66 -3.34
N CYS A 148 -10.29 3.36 -3.18
CA CYS A 148 -11.22 2.33 -3.67
C CYS A 148 -12.27 1.92 -2.62
N GLY A 149 -12.22 2.44 -1.39
CA GLY A 149 -13.18 2.10 -0.34
C GLY A 149 -13.09 0.66 0.13
N VAL A 150 -11.87 0.12 0.24
CA VAL A 150 -11.62 -1.25 0.72
C VAL A 150 -10.70 -1.23 1.95
N VAL A 151 -10.58 -2.37 2.63
CA VAL A 151 -9.59 -2.52 3.69
C VAL A 151 -8.21 -2.72 3.08
N GLY A 152 -7.22 -2.00 3.59
CA GLY A 152 -5.81 -2.20 3.25
C GLY A 152 -5.00 -2.42 4.52
N PHE A 153 -4.21 -3.49 4.57
CA PHE A 153 -3.28 -3.74 5.67
C PHE A 153 -1.85 -3.72 5.15
N ARG A 154 -1.08 -2.75 5.64
CA ARG A 154 0.37 -2.70 5.57
C ARG A 154 0.93 -3.19 6.91
N PRO A 155 1.59 -4.36 6.94
CA PRO A 155 2.35 -4.83 8.09
C PRO A 155 3.46 -3.88 8.57
N SER A 156 4.02 -4.15 9.74
CA SER A 156 5.32 -3.61 10.13
C SER A 156 6.40 -4.04 9.14
N THR A 157 7.33 -3.14 8.83
CA THR A 157 8.43 -3.47 7.91
C THR A 157 9.25 -4.64 8.45
N GLY A 158 9.41 -5.68 7.62
CA GLY A 158 10.10 -6.91 7.96
C GLY A 158 9.20 -8.03 8.50
N ARG A 159 7.90 -7.78 8.75
CA ARG A 159 6.97 -8.82 9.20
C ARG A 159 6.69 -9.86 8.11
N TRP A 160 6.46 -9.42 6.88
CA TRP A 160 6.31 -10.28 5.72
C TRP A 160 7.55 -10.19 4.84
N SER A 161 7.99 -11.32 4.27
CA SER A 161 9.19 -11.37 3.43
C SER A 161 9.01 -10.55 2.14
N THR A 162 10.04 -9.77 1.80
CA THR A 162 10.12 -9.01 0.54
C THR A 162 10.77 -9.80 -0.60
N ALA A 163 11.20 -11.04 -0.37
CA ALA A 163 11.86 -11.82 -1.42
C ALA A 163 10.94 -12.05 -2.63
N GLY A 164 11.49 -11.93 -3.83
CA GLY A 164 10.73 -12.05 -5.09
C GLY A 164 9.91 -10.79 -5.45
N ILE A 165 10.19 -9.64 -4.83
CA ILE A 165 9.52 -8.36 -5.15
C ILE A 165 10.48 -7.42 -5.87
N VAL A 166 10.01 -6.73 -6.92
CA VAL A 166 10.69 -5.52 -7.42
C VAL A 166 10.34 -4.37 -6.48
N GLY A 167 11.31 -4.00 -5.65
CA GLY A 167 11.18 -2.97 -4.63
C GLY A 167 11.76 -1.60 -5.03
N LEU A 168 11.63 -0.66 -4.11
CA LEU A 168 12.22 0.68 -4.14
C LEU A 168 13.13 0.95 -2.93
N SER A 169 12.95 0.21 -1.84
CA SER A 169 13.62 0.51 -0.57
C SER A 169 13.66 -0.71 0.34
N TRP A 170 14.85 -1.28 0.57
CA TRP A 170 15.04 -2.38 1.51
C TRP A 170 14.71 -2.01 2.97
N THR A 171 14.68 -0.72 3.32
CA THR A 171 14.30 -0.27 4.67
C THR A 171 12.83 0.08 4.83
N ARG A 172 12.04 0.18 3.75
CA ARG A 172 10.63 0.61 3.79
C ARG A 172 9.66 -0.35 3.12
N ASP A 173 10.10 -1.09 2.10
CA ASP A 173 9.21 -1.94 1.30
C ASP A 173 8.55 -3.00 2.17
N THR A 174 7.24 -3.13 1.99
CA THR A 174 6.43 -4.05 2.78
C THR A 174 5.34 -4.64 1.89
N PRO A 175 5.29 -5.97 1.70
CA PRO A 175 4.13 -6.60 1.10
C PRO A 175 2.93 -6.46 2.04
N GLY A 176 1.75 -6.19 1.47
CA GLY A 176 0.51 -6.01 2.22
C GLY A 176 -0.68 -6.62 1.49
N VAL A 177 -1.87 -6.47 2.08
CA VAL A 177 -3.10 -7.10 1.58
C VAL A 177 -4.24 -6.10 1.51
N PHE A 178 -5.04 -6.22 0.45
CA PHE A 178 -6.35 -5.61 0.32
C PHE A 178 -7.42 -6.66 0.57
N ALA A 179 -8.49 -6.28 1.26
CA ALA A 179 -9.62 -7.15 1.55
C ALA A 179 -10.92 -6.35 1.68
N ARG A 180 -12.07 -7.02 1.72
CA ARG A 180 -13.36 -6.35 1.98
C ARG A 180 -13.59 -6.07 3.45
N THR A 181 -12.93 -6.84 4.33
CA THR A 181 -13.10 -6.74 5.78
C THR A 181 -11.77 -6.83 6.52
N VAL A 182 -11.69 -6.23 7.72
CA VAL A 182 -10.50 -6.34 8.58
C VAL A 182 -10.24 -7.80 9.00
N ARG A 183 -11.31 -8.59 9.15
CA ARG A 183 -11.20 -10.03 9.45
C ARG A 183 -10.51 -10.84 8.36
N GLU A 184 -10.72 -10.48 7.09
CA GLU A 184 -9.99 -11.08 5.98
C GLU A 184 -8.51 -10.66 5.99
N ALA A 185 -8.19 -9.41 6.36
CA ALA A 185 -6.81 -8.97 6.55
C ALA A 185 -6.11 -9.69 7.74
N ILE A 186 -6.83 -9.90 8.85
CA ILE A 186 -6.38 -10.72 9.99
C ILE A 186 -6.05 -12.14 9.54
N ARG A 187 -6.94 -12.75 8.74
CA ARG A 187 -6.73 -14.10 8.22
C ARG A 187 -5.50 -14.16 7.31
N ALA A 188 -5.34 -13.18 6.44
CA ALA A 188 -4.16 -13.06 5.58
C ALA A 188 -2.86 -12.96 6.38
N ASP A 189 -2.82 -12.16 7.45
CA ASP A 189 -1.65 -12.09 8.33
C ASP A 189 -1.37 -13.43 9.03
N GLY A 190 -2.42 -14.14 9.47
CA GLY A 190 -2.31 -15.49 10.02
C GLY A 190 -1.73 -16.51 9.02
N TRP A 191 -2.11 -16.44 7.74
CA TRP A 191 -1.55 -17.31 6.69
C TRP A 191 -0.06 -17.10 6.46
N VAL A 192 0.41 -15.85 6.56
CA VAL A 192 1.81 -15.51 6.31
C VAL A 192 2.68 -15.78 7.53
N THR A 193 2.18 -15.46 8.74
CA THR A 193 3.00 -15.43 9.97
C THR A 193 2.72 -16.58 10.93
N GLY A 194 1.57 -17.26 10.80
CA GLY A 194 1.06 -18.19 11.82
C GLY A 194 0.58 -17.51 13.11
N ALA A 195 0.65 -16.17 13.20
CA ALA A 195 0.27 -15.44 14.39
C ALA A 195 -1.25 -15.39 14.58
N ARG A 196 -1.67 -15.22 15.84
CA ARG A 196 -3.07 -15.04 16.22
C ARG A 196 -3.30 -13.61 16.67
N THR A 197 -4.36 -13.00 16.16
CA THR A 197 -4.83 -11.68 16.60
C THR A 197 -5.61 -11.81 17.91
N PRO A 198 -5.38 -10.93 18.91
CA PRO A 198 -6.18 -10.89 20.12
C PRO A 198 -7.67 -10.68 19.82
N THR A 199 -8.54 -11.46 20.48
CA THR A 199 -10.00 -11.37 20.31
C THR A 199 -10.67 -10.45 21.32
N THR A 200 -9.93 -10.04 22.35
CA THR A 200 -10.41 -9.14 23.41
C THR A 200 -9.43 -8.00 23.58
N LEU A 201 -9.94 -6.77 23.51
CA LEU A 201 -9.21 -5.57 23.87
C LEU A 201 -9.79 -5.04 25.18
N GLY A 202 -8.94 -4.47 26.03
CA GLY A 202 -9.41 -3.61 27.11
C GLY A 202 -10.04 -2.33 26.55
N ARG A 203 -10.25 -1.31 27.40
CA ARG A 203 -10.67 0.01 26.92
C ARG A 203 -9.59 0.58 26.00
N VAL A 204 -9.93 0.73 24.72
CA VAL A 204 -9.00 1.20 23.69
C VAL A 204 -8.82 2.70 23.80
N ARG A 205 -7.58 3.16 23.63
CA ARG A 205 -7.20 4.57 23.57
C ARG A 205 -6.49 4.89 22.27
N LEU A 206 -7.02 5.84 21.51
CA LEU A 206 -6.52 6.28 20.21
C LEU A 206 -5.96 7.70 20.27
N GLY A 207 -4.81 7.91 19.63
CA GLY A 207 -4.24 9.24 19.44
C GLY A 207 -4.64 9.84 18.09
N ILE A 208 -5.07 11.10 18.05
CA ILE A 208 -5.21 11.89 16.82
C ILE A 208 -3.98 12.79 16.66
N PRO A 209 -3.09 12.54 15.70
CA PRO A 209 -1.99 13.45 15.39
C PRO A 209 -2.55 14.76 14.83
N ARG A 210 -2.47 15.85 15.58
CA ARG A 210 -3.07 17.15 15.18
C ARG A 210 -2.64 17.59 13.78
N GLN A 211 -1.36 17.39 13.47
CA GLN A 211 -0.77 17.77 12.18
C GLN A 211 -1.28 16.96 10.98
N LEU A 212 -1.89 15.79 11.19
CA LEU A 212 -2.47 14.94 10.13
C LEU A 212 -3.97 15.17 9.95
N VAL A 213 -4.56 16.09 10.71
CA VAL A 213 -5.95 16.53 10.53
C VAL A 213 -6.05 18.00 10.13
N ASP A 214 -4.91 18.67 9.98
CA ASP A 214 -4.81 20.01 9.41
C ASP A 214 -4.88 19.99 7.88
N ASP A 215 -5.55 20.98 7.28
CA ASP A 215 -5.63 21.18 5.83
C ASP A 215 -6.26 19.98 5.08
N LEU A 216 -7.28 19.34 5.67
CA LEU A 216 -8.08 18.30 5.00
C LEU A 216 -9.03 18.92 3.97
N HIS A 217 -9.39 18.16 2.93
CA HIS A 217 -10.51 18.52 2.07
C HIS A 217 -11.80 18.54 2.91
N PRO A 218 -12.74 19.48 2.72
CA PRO A 218 -13.94 19.59 3.56
C PRO A 218 -14.75 18.29 3.69
N ALA A 219 -14.88 17.52 2.61
CA ALA A 219 -15.56 16.22 2.65
C ALA A 219 -14.83 15.19 3.54
N THR A 220 -13.48 15.19 3.51
CA THR A 220 -12.64 14.31 4.33
C THR A 220 -12.67 14.72 5.79
N GLU A 221 -12.60 16.03 6.07
CA GLU A 221 -12.72 16.59 7.42
C GLU A 221 -14.06 16.20 8.07
N GLU A 222 -15.15 16.37 7.33
CA GLU A 222 -16.49 16.04 7.79
C GLU A 222 -16.71 14.53 7.97
N ALA A 223 -16.21 13.70 7.05
CA ALA A 223 -16.21 12.25 7.20
C ALA A 223 -15.44 11.78 8.44
N PHE A 224 -14.25 12.35 8.66
CA PHE A 224 -13.42 12.05 9.81
C PHE A 224 -14.10 12.44 11.13
N ARG A 225 -14.66 13.65 11.20
CA ARG A 225 -15.40 14.11 12.38
C ARG A 225 -16.55 13.18 12.73
N ARG A 226 -17.32 12.71 11.74
CA ARG A 226 -18.38 11.71 11.97
C ARG A 226 -17.83 10.36 12.44
N ALA A 227 -16.73 9.90 11.85
CA ALA A 227 -16.08 8.66 12.27
C ALA A 227 -15.63 8.73 13.74
N ILE A 228 -14.98 9.81 14.16
CA ILE A 228 -14.59 10.03 15.57
C ILE A 228 -15.83 10.03 16.48
N ALA A 229 -16.89 10.75 16.09
CA ALA A 229 -18.12 10.82 16.86
C ALA A 229 -18.80 9.44 17.04
N ALA A 230 -18.77 8.58 16.02
CA ALA A 230 -19.38 7.26 16.06
C ALA A 230 -18.67 6.29 17.04
N MET A 231 -17.37 6.47 17.29
CA MET A 231 -16.59 5.59 18.17
C MET A 231 -16.28 6.16 19.56
N SER A 232 -16.50 7.45 19.80
CA SER A 232 -16.12 8.14 21.04
C SER A 232 -16.82 7.61 22.30
N ALA A 233 -17.98 6.96 22.16
CA ALA A 233 -18.68 6.32 23.27
C ALA A 233 -18.00 5.01 23.75
N SER A 234 -17.22 4.35 22.88
CA SER A 234 -16.60 3.05 23.15
C SER A 234 -15.06 3.12 23.21
N ILE A 235 -14.47 4.19 22.70
CA ILE A 235 -13.02 4.38 22.56
C ILE A 235 -12.64 5.74 23.12
N ASP A 236 -11.58 5.77 23.93
CA ASP A 236 -10.97 7.03 24.36
C ASP A 236 -10.16 7.62 23.22
N VAL A 237 -10.44 8.86 22.85
CA VAL A 237 -9.72 9.56 21.78
C VAL A 237 -9.06 10.79 22.35
N VAL A 238 -7.76 10.95 22.11
CA VAL A 238 -6.99 12.12 22.56
C VAL A 238 -6.18 12.70 21.41
N GLU A 239 -6.16 14.02 21.31
CA GLU A 239 -5.22 14.69 20.42
C GLU A 239 -3.79 14.59 20.96
N VAL A 240 -2.83 14.37 20.06
CA VAL A 240 -1.41 14.29 20.39
C VAL A 240 -0.58 15.20 19.49
N ASP A 241 0.53 15.68 20.05
CA ASP A 241 1.53 16.39 19.28
C ASP A 241 2.46 15.39 18.58
N PHE A 242 2.42 15.37 17.26
CA PHE A 242 3.24 14.49 16.43
C PHE A 242 4.25 15.25 15.57
N ALA A 243 4.28 16.58 15.67
CA ALA A 243 5.18 17.42 14.87
C ALA A 243 6.66 17.02 14.95
N PRO A 244 7.23 16.70 16.13
CA PRO A 244 8.64 16.29 16.21
C PRO A 244 8.94 15.00 15.43
N VAL A 245 7.99 14.05 15.42
CA VAL A 245 8.11 12.80 14.66
C VAL A 245 8.06 13.11 13.16
N LEU A 246 7.06 13.88 12.73
CA LEU A 246 6.87 14.27 11.33
C LEU A 246 8.08 15.03 10.77
N ALA A 247 8.66 15.94 11.55
CA ALA A 247 9.85 16.69 11.15
C ALA A 247 11.04 15.76 10.83
N ARG A 248 11.21 14.67 11.59
CA ARG A 248 12.25 13.67 11.35
C ARG A 248 11.93 12.78 10.15
N THR A 249 10.68 12.34 10.01
CA THR A 249 10.30 11.48 8.87
C THR A 249 10.43 12.22 7.53
N VAL A 250 10.02 13.49 7.47
CA VAL A 250 10.15 14.33 6.26
C VAL A 250 11.61 14.53 5.87
N ARG A 251 12.51 14.71 6.84
CA ARG A 251 13.95 14.83 6.57
C ARG A 251 14.58 13.53 6.09
N ALA A 252 14.12 12.38 6.60
CA ALA A 252 14.66 11.08 6.24
C ALA A 252 14.23 10.60 4.86
N GLU A 253 12.99 10.88 4.46
CA GLU A 253 12.33 10.23 3.33
C GLU A 253 13.08 10.34 1.98
N PRO A 254 13.49 11.55 1.51
CA PRO A 254 14.17 11.68 0.23
C PRO A 254 15.50 10.93 0.21
N GLY A 255 16.33 11.14 1.24
CA GLY A 255 17.66 10.53 1.35
C GLY A 255 17.64 9.00 1.39
N ILE A 256 16.55 8.40 1.90
CA ILE A 256 16.36 6.94 1.85
C ILE A 256 16.00 6.50 0.44
N VAL A 257 14.88 6.95 -0.11
CA VAL A 257 14.36 6.39 -1.37
C VAL A 257 15.27 6.72 -2.55
N GLU A 258 15.83 7.92 -2.60
CA GLU A 258 16.74 8.33 -3.69
C GLU A 258 18.08 7.58 -3.63
N PHE A 259 18.49 7.07 -2.45
CA PHE A 259 19.65 6.19 -2.31
C PHE A 259 19.33 4.74 -2.66
N GLU A 260 18.21 4.22 -2.15
CA GLU A 260 17.89 2.79 -2.22
C GLU A 260 17.30 2.38 -3.59
N ALA A 261 16.37 3.18 -4.13
CA ALA A 261 15.64 2.85 -5.36
C ALA A 261 16.53 2.56 -6.57
N PRO A 262 17.57 3.35 -6.91
CA PRO A 262 18.40 3.02 -8.07
C PRO A 262 19.15 1.69 -7.91
N ARG A 263 19.48 1.30 -6.68
CA ARG A 263 20.17 0.03 -6.38
C ARG A 263 19.21 -1.15 -6.44
N GLU A 264 18.03 -1.04 -5.83
CA GLU A 264 16.97 -2.07 -5.87
C GLU A 264 16.49 -2.31 -7.31
N LEU A 265 16.15 -1.23 -8.02
CA LEU A 265 15.69 -1.32 -9.40
C LEU A 265 16.80 -1.84 -10.34
N GLY A 266 18.05 -1.41 -10.13
CA GLY A 266 19.20 -1.92 -10.87
C GLY A 266 19.43 -3.42 -10.65
N ALA A 267 19.31 -3.91 -9.41
CA ALA A 267 19.44 -5.32 -9.09
C ALA A 267 18.29 -6.15 -9.69
N ALA A 268 17.06 -5.67 -9.60
CA ALA A 268 15.89 -6.32 -10.20
C ALA A 268 16.02 -6.39 -11.73
N ALA A 269 16.42 -5.29 -12.38
CA ALA A 269 16.65 -5.23 -13.81
C ALA A 269 17.82 -6.14 -14.25
N ALA A 270 18.90 -6.20 -13.47
CA ALA A 270 20.03 -7.09 -13.75
C ALA A 270 19.61 -8.55 -13.82
N CYS A 271 18.81 -8.98 -12.85
CA CYS A 271 18.26 -10.33 -12.81
C CYS A 271 17.36 -10.62 -14.02
N ALA A 272 16.50 -9.67 -14.39
CA ALA A 272 15.56 -9.81 -15.51
C ALA A 272 16.25 -9.82 -16.88
N LEU A 273 17.24 -8.93 -17.08
CA LEU A 273 17.88 -8.68 -18.36
C LEU A 273 19.18 -9.47 -18.58
N GLY A 274 19.75 -10.06 -17.52
CA GLY A 274 21.07 -10.71 -17.60
C GLY A 274 22.22 -9.72 -17.80
N LEU A 275 22.08 -8.50 -17.27
CA LEU A 275 23.05 -7.41 -17.40
C LEU A 275 23.68 -7.06 -16.04
N PRO A 276 24.84 -6.40 -16.01
CA PRO A 276 25.36 -5.80 -14.78
C PRO A 276 24.39 -4.76 -14.20
N PRO A 277 24.26 -4.61 -12.86
CA PRO A 277 23.27 -3.72 -12.23
C PRO A 277 23.27 -2.27 -12.71
N ALA A 278 24.44 -1.69 -12.98
CA ALA A 278 24.53 -0.31 -13.47
C ALA A 278 23.95 -0.19 -14.90
N GLU A 279 24.32 -1.10 -15.80
CA GLU A 279 23.82 -1.13 -17.18
C GLU A 279 22.32 -1.43 -17.22
N ALA A 280 21.85 -2.32 -16.34
CA ALA A 280 20.46 -2.69 -16.22
C ALA A 280 19.60 -1.53 -15.69
N PHE A 281 20.08 -0.80 -14.68
CA PHE A 281 19.43 0.43 -14.20
C PHE A 281 19.32 1.48 -15.31
N ASP A 282 20.38 1.63 -16.11
CA ASP A 282 20.40 2.55 -17.24
C ASP A 282 19.43 2.13 -18.36
N ALA A 283 19.30 0.84 -18.63
CA ALA A 283 18.31 0.30 -19.56
C ALA A 283 16.88 0.57 -19.07
N LEU A 284 16.64 0.38 -17.77
CA LEU A 284 15.37 0.68 -17.12
C LEU A 284 15.03 2.19 -17.23
N ARG A 285 15.95 3.07 -16.83
CA ARG A 285 15.78 4.53 -16.90
C ARG A 285 15.46 5.03 -18.31
N ARG A 286 16.07 4.43 -19.34
CA ARG A 286 15.80 4.79 -20.75
C ARG A 286 14.50 4.19 -21.28
N GLY A 287 13.99 3.12 -20.68
CA GLY A 287 12.85 2.35 -21.18
C GLY A 287 11.53 2.55 -20.43
N VAL A 288 11.53 3.21 -19.27
CA VAL A 288 10.28 3.62 -18.59
C VAL A 288 9.46 4.55 -19.47
N GLN A 289 8.13 4.44 -19.38
CA GLN A 289 7.22 5.14 -20.27
C GLN A 289 6.42 6.25 -19.56
N SER A 290 6.24 6.14 -18.25
CA SER A 290 5.59 7.15 -17.42
C SER A 290 6.50 8.37 -17.21
N PRO A 291 6.07 9.60 -17.56
CA PRO A 291 6.93 10.79 -17.48
C PRO A 291 7.41 11.15 -16.07
N ASP A 292 6.58 10.94 -15.05
CA ASP A 292 6.92 11.15 -13.65
C ASP A 292 7.97 10.14 -13.15
N VAL A 293 7.82 8.88 -13.55
CA VAL A 293 8.83 7.84 -13.29
C VAL A 293 10.15 8.16 -13.99
N ALA A 294 10.11 8.55 -15.27
CA ALA A 294 11.29 8.96 -16.02
C ALA A 294 11.99 10.16 -15.37
N ALA A 295 11.24 11.17 -14.91
CA ALA A 295 11.77 12.33 -14.21
C ALA A 295 12.46 11.95 -12.89
N PHE A 296 11.84 11.06 -12.09
CA PHE A 296 12.44 10.57 -10.86
C PHE A 296 13.75 9.80 -11.13
N LEU A 297 13.75 8.86 -12.07
CA LEU A 297 14.94 8.05 -12.39
C LEU A 297 16.08 8.91 -12.97
N GLU A 298 15.76 9.93 -13.77
CA GLU A 298 16.76 10.89 -14.25
C GLU A 298 17.32 11.75 -13.12
N HIS A 299 16.47 12.16 -12.16
CA HIS A 299 16.89 12.93 -11.01
C HIS A 299 17.91 12.18 -10.15
N VAL A 300 17.59 10.95 -9.73
CA VAL A 300 18.47 10.14 -8.86
C VAL A 300 19.75 9.69 -9.58
N HIS A 301 19.71 9.58 -10.91
CA HIS A 301 20.90 9.32 -11.72
C HIS A 301 21.85 10.53 -11.74
N ARG A 302 21.31 11.75 -11.93
CA ARG A 302 22.13 12.98 -11.98
C ARG A 302 22.58 13.48 -10.62
N HIS A 303 21.80 13.21 -9.57
CA HIS A 303 22.02 13.69 -8.21
C HIS A 303 22.06 12.52 -7.22
N PRO A 304 23.05 11.61 -7.33
CA PRO A 304 23.09 10.45 -6.46
C PRO A 304 23.30 10.88 -5.01
N VAL A 305 22.50 10.30 -4.11
CA VAL A 305 22.66 10.51 -2.65
C VAL A 305 23.96 9.88 -2.18
N SER A 306 24.75 10.62 -1.40
CA SER A 306 26.00 10.12 -0.83
C SER A 306 25.75 9.12 0.31
N ALA A 307 26.71 8.24 0.59
CA ALA A 307 26.59 7.31 1.72
C ALA A 307 26.46 8.05 3.07
N ALA A 308 27.07 9.23 3.21
CA ALA A 308 26.96 10.06 4.41
C ALA A 308 25.56 10.69 4.55
N ASP A 309 24.94 11.09 3.44
CA ASP A 309 23.60 11.67 3.43
C ASP A 309 22.55 10.60 3.74
N TYR A 310 22.73 9.41 3.17
CA TYR A 310 21.93 8.24 3.49
C TYR A 310 22.06 7.85 4.97
N ALA A 311 23.27 7.85 5.54
CA ALA A 311 23.47 7.60 6.97
C ALA A 311 22.71 8.61 7.86
N ARG A 312 22.74 9.91 7.52
CA ARG A 312 21.96 10.93 8.26
C ARG A 312 20.44 10.70 8.15
N ALA A 313 19.96 10.26 6.99
CA ALA A 313 18.55 9.91 6.81
C ALA A 313 18.15 8.68 7.66
N GLN A 314 19.05 7.71 7.81
CA GLN A 314 18.86 6.58 8.73
C GLN A 314 18.85 7.02 10.19
N GLU A 315 19.73 7.94 10.60
CA GLU A 315 19.71 8.54 11.93
C GLU A 315 18.40 9.28 12.24
N ASP A 316 17.91 10.10 11.29
CA ASP A 316 16.61 10.77 11.42
C ASP A 316 15.46 9.75 11.53
N THR A 317 15.54 8.61 10.84
CA THR A 317 14.57 7.51 10.97
C THR A 317 14.58 6.87 12.36
N LEU A 318 15.76 6.61 12.92
CA LEU A 318 15.90 6.04 14.26
C LEU A 318 15.36 7.01 15.33
N GLU A 319 15.65 8.30 15.20
CA GLU A 319 15.12 9.31 16.11
C GLU A 319 13.61 9.47 15.97
N ALA A 320 13.05 9.43 14.74
CA ALA A 320 11.61 9.43 14.52
C ALA A 320 10.92 8.26 15.23
N ARG A 321 11.51 7.06 15.16
CA ARG A 321 11.00 5.86 15.86
C ARG A 321 11.00 6.07 17.37
N ARG A 322 12.11 6.55 17.94
CA ARG A 322 12.21 6.84 19.37
C ARG A 322 11.14 7.84 19.83
N LEU A 323 10.98 8.95 19.10
CA LEU A 323 9.98 9.97 19.40
C LEU A 323 8.55 9.44 19.27
N SER A 324 8.28 8.58 18.28
CA SER A 324 6.98 7.92 18.13
C SER A 324 6.67 7.04 19.35
N GLU A 325 7.61 6.19 19.78
CA GLU A 325 7.44 5.35 20.96
C GLU A 325 7.20 6.19 22.23
N ASP A 326 7.88 7.33 22.38
CA ASP A 326 7.65 8.27 23.49
C ASP A 326 6.23 8.82 23.48
N VAL A 327 5.67 9.16 22.32
CA VAL A 327 4.27 9.64 22.19
C VAL A 327 3.30 8.54 22.57
N PHE A 328 3.48 7.32 22.05
CA PHE A 328 2.63 6.18 22.40
C PHE A 328 2.66 5.89 23.91
N ALA A 329 3.84 5.89 24.53
CA ALA A 329 4.00 5.64 25.95
C ALA A 329 3.41 6.75 26.83
N ARG A 330 3.69 8.02 26.51
CA ARG A 330 3.23 9.18 27.28
C ARG A 330 1.70 9.26 27.36
N HIS A 331 1.02 8.86 26.30
CA HIS A 331 -0.43 8.98 26.18
C HIS A 331 -1.17 7.64 26.35
N ASP A 332 -0.45 6.54 26.66
CA ASP A 332 -0.99 5.17 26.78
C ASP A 332 -1.82 4.75 25.56
N LEU A 333 -1.27 4.99 24.36
CA LEU A 333 -1.98 4.75 23.11
C LEU A 333 -1.92 3.28 22.70
N HIS A 334 -3.04 2.77 22.23
CA HIS A 334 -3.13 1.49 21.54
C HIS A 334 -2.81 1.65 20.05
N ALA A 335 -3.27 2.75 19.44
CA ALA A 335 -3.02 3.11 18.05
C ALA A 335 -3.20 4.63 17.86
N MET A 336 -2.76 5.13 16.72
CA MET A 336 -3.14 6.44 16.20
C MET A 336 -4.26 6.29 15.17
N VAL A 337 -5.09 7.32 15.04
CA VAL A 337 -6.19 7.37 14.09
C VAL A 337 -6.25 8.72 13.36
N PHE A 338 -6.32 8.67 12.03
CA PHE A 338 -6.35 9.84 11.15
C PHE A 338 -6.89 9.46 9.76
N PRO A 339 -7.37 10.41 8.95
CA PRO A 339 -7.78 10.12 7.57
C PRO A 339 -6.61 9.52 6.78
N THR A 340 -6.83 8.45 6.04
CA THR A 340 -5.74 7.80 5.28
C THR A 340 -5.15 8.72 4.22
N THR A 341 -5.99 9.53 3.57
CA THR A 341 -5.58 10.54 2.59
C THR A 341 -6.22 11.88 2.94
N PRO A 342 -5.58 13.03 2.64
CA PRO A 342 -6.17 14.34 2.97
C PRO A 342 -7.40 14.72 2.15
N ALA A 343 -7.61 14.05 1.01
CA ALA A 343 -8.72 14.24 0.08
C ALA A 343 -9.18 12.88 -0.48
N SER A 344 -10.34 12.88 -1.17
CA SER A 344 -10.81 11.75 -1.99
C SER A 344 -9.91 11.53 -3.20
N ALA A 345 -10.17 10.49 -4.00
CA ALA A 345 -9.32 10.16 -5.14
C ALA A 345 -9.22 11.32 -6.16
N PRO A 346 -8.03 11.60 -6.72
CA PRO A 346 -7.89 12.58 -7.78
C PRO A 346 -8.43 12.04 -9.12
N PRO A 347 -8.67 12.91 -10.12
CA PRO A 347 -9.00 12.46 -11.47
C PRO A 347 -7.94 11.50 -12.04
N SER A 348 -8.37 10.42 -12.70
CA SER A 348 -7.44 9.54 -13.43
C SER A 348 -6.86 10.29 -14.61
N ARG A 349 -5.55 10.13 -14.84
CA ARG A 349 -4.77 10.86 -15.84
C ARG A 349 -4.82 12.38 -15.64
N GLY A 350 -4.99 12.83 -14.40
CA GLY A 350 -5.05 14.24 -14.02
C GLY A 350 -3.70 14.96 -14.00
N GLY A 351 -2.59 14.25 -14.21
CA GLY A 351 -1.24 14.81 -14.12
C GLY A 351 -0.67 14.80 -12.70
N THR A 352 0.39 15.57 -12.46
CA THR A 352 1.15 15.58 -11.19
C THR A 352 0.74 16.71 -10.24
N ALA A 353 -0.18 17.59 -10.64
CA ALA A 353 -0.65 18.72 -9.86
C ALA A 353 -2.18 18.67 -9.67
N ILE A 354 -2.66 19.16 -8.53
CA ILE A 354 -4.08 19.22 -8.19
C ILE A 354 -4.39 20.48 -7.38
N VAL A 355 -5.60 21.04 -7.57
CA VAL A 355 -6.08 22.14 -6.73
C VAL A 355 -6.68 21.58 -5.45
N HIS A 356 -6.03 21.84 -4.32
CA HIS A 356 -6.49 21.49 -2.98
C HIS A 356 -6.78 22.75 -2.18
N ARG A 357 -8.05 22.95 -1.78
CA ARG A 357 -8.52 24.15 -1.07
C ARG A 357 -8.10 25.46 -1.75
N GLY A 358 -8.26 25.52 -3.07
CA GLY A 358 -7.96 26.70 -3.88
C GLY A 358 -6.47 26.96 -4.16
N ARG A 359 -5.57 26.02 -3.79
CA ARG A 359 -4.14 26.11 -4.04
C ARG A 359 -3.67 24.94 -4.86
N GLU A 360 -2.82 25.18 -5.85
CA GLU A 360 -2.16 24.10 -6.59
C GLU A 360 -1.14 23.39 -5.69
N GLN A 361 -1.17 22.06 -5.67
CA GLN A 361 -0.27 21.21 -4.91
C GLN A 361 0.18 20.00 -5.74
N SER A 362 1.33 19.43 -5.41
CA SER A 362 1.75 18.15 -5.96
C SER A 362 0.81 17.03 -5.50
N VAL A 363 0.29 16.25 -6.44
CA VAL A 363 -0.52 15.06 -6.17
C VAL A 363 0.26 14.09 -5.27
N PHE A 364 1.53 13.85 -5.59
CA PHE A 364 2.38 12.96 -4.81
C PHE A 364 2.52 13.44 -3.37
N ALA A 365 2.86 14.70 -3.16
CA ALA A 365 3.07 15.26 -1.82
C ALA A 365 1.77 15.27 -1.00
N LEU A 366 0.63 15.60 -1.62
CA LEU A 366 -0.67 15.61 -0.94
C LEU A 366 -1.05 14.21 -0.43
N TYR A 367 -1.03 13.19 -1.29
CA TYR A 367 -1.54 11.86 -0.93
C TYR A 367 -0.57 11.01 -0.09
N THR A 368 0.73 11.31 -0.09
CA THR A 368 1.71 10.64 0.79
C THR A 368 1.84 11.27 2.17
N ARG A 369 1.38 12.52 2.37
CA ARG A 369 1.55 13.27 3.63
C ARG A 369 1.12 12.50 4.89
N HIS A 370 0.08 11.68 4.82
CA HIS A 370 -0.43 10.91 5.97
C HIS A 370 0.15 9.50 6.08
N THR A 371 0.66 8.95 4.98
CA THR A 371 1.09 7.55 4.91
C THR A 371 2.62 7.43 4.98
N GLY A 372 3.35 8.34 4.34
CA GLY A 372 4.81 8.43 4.33
C GLY A 372 5.44 8.32 5.71
N PRO A 373 5.03 9.11 6.72
CA PRO A 373 5.58 9.02 8.07
C PRO A 373 5.49 7.61 8.68
N GLY A 374 4.33 6.95 8.58
CA GLY A 374 4.13 5.58 9.07
C GLY A 374 5.06 4.57 8.39
N THR A 375 5.36 4.75 7.10
CA THR A 375 6.29 3.88 6.37
C THR A 375 7.75 4.05 6.79
N ILE A 376 8.21 5.27 7.09
CA ILE A 376 9.55 5.54 7.63
C ILE A 376 9.71 4.93 9.02
N LEU A 377 8.69 5.11 9.86
CA LEU A 377 8.63 4.47 11.16
C LEU A 377 8.63 2.94 11.04
N GLY A 378 8.20 2.39 9.90
CA GLY A 378 8.00 0.96 9.69
C GLY A 378 6.84 0.41 10.51
N ALA A 379 5.87 1.27 10.81
CA ALA A 379 4.70 0.96 11.62
C ALA A 379 3.64 0.18 10.83
N PRO A 380 2.86 -0.69 11.49
CA PRO A 380 1.72 -1.33 10.87
C PRO A 380 0.59 -0.30 10.70
N MET A 381 -0.05 -0.31 9.54
CA MET A 381 -1.17 0.57 9.21
C MET A 381 -2.32 -0.25 8.62
N VAL A 382 -3.52 -0.07 9.17
CA VAL A 382 -4.76 -0.62 8.61
C VAL A 382 -5.65 0.53 8.16
N THR A 383 -5.92 0.62 6.88
CA THR A 383 -6.93 1.52 6.31
C THR A 383 -8.29 0.81 6.36
N VAL A 384 -9.28 1.45 6.97
CA VAL A 384 -10.67 1.01 6.99
C VAL A 384 -11.57 2.05 6.29
N PRO A 385 -12.55 1.65 5.46
CA PRO A 385 -13.47 2.60 4.84
C PRO A 385 -14.34 3.32 5.87
N ILE A 386 -14.49 4.64 5.73
CA ILE A 386 -15.52 5.40 6.45
C ILE A 386 -16.82 5.32 5.65
N PRO A 387 -17.95 4.94 6.26
CA PRO A 387 -19.24 5.01 5.59
C PRO A 387 -19.61 6.45 5.26
N VAL A 388 -19.60 6.80 3.97
CA VAL A 388 -19.96 8.11 3.45
C VAL A 388 -20.80 7.96 2.19
N GLU A 389 -21.62 8.97 1.90
CA GLU A 389 -22.19 9.15 0.57
C GLU A 389 -21.16 9.82 -0.34
N GLY A 390 -21.04 9.37 -1.59
CA GLY A 390 -20.09 9.89 -2.56
C GLY A 390 -18.77 9.12 -2.60
N ASP A 391 -17.67 9.85 -2.85
CA ASP A 391 -16.37 9.24 -3.07
C ASP A 391 -15.83 8.55 -1.80
N PRO A 392 -15.14 7.40 -1.95
CA PRO A 392 -14.56 6.70 -0.81
C PRO A 392 -13.53 7.52 -0.03
N ILE A 393 -13.58 7.39 1.29
CA ILE A 393 -12.63 7.99 2.24
C ILE A 393 -12.20 6.91 3.24
N GLY A 394 -10.89 6.72 3.38
CA GLY A 394 -10.30 5.80 4.35
C GLY A 394 -9.94 6.46 5.68
N LEU A 395 -9.98 5.67 6.75
CA LEU A 395 -9.46 5.98 8.07
C LEU A 395 -8.28 5.03 8.37
N THR A 396 -7.12 5.59 8.70
CA THR A 396 -5.95 4.79 9.11
C THR A 396 -6.00 4.53 10.61
N VAL A 397 -5.79 3.27 10.98
CA VAL A 397 -5.38 2.84 12.33
C VAL A 397 -3.91 2.46 12.26
N GLN A 398 -3.03 3.27 12.84
CA GLN A 398 -1.58 3.05 12.86
C GLN A 398 -1.13 2.59 14.24
N GLY A 399 -0.52 1.42 14.34
CA GLY A 399 0.00 0.91 15.60
C GLY A 399 1.44 1.27 15.89
N ARG A 400 1.96 0.74 17.01
CA ARG A 400 3.40 0.72 17.30
C ARG A 400 4.09 -0.23 16.35
N ARG A 401 5.36 0.07 16.02
CA ARG A 401 6.16 -0.82 15.19
C ARG A 401 6.24 -2.21 15.85
N ASN A 402 5.96 -3.25 15.08
CA ASN A 402 5.90 -4.66 15.48
C ASN A 402 4.72 -5.05 16.41
N ASP A 403 3.72 -4.19 16.58
CA ASP A 403 2.49 -4.49 17.33
C ASP A 403 1.29 -4.77 16.41
N ASP A 404 1.55 -5.44 15.27
CA ASP A 404 0.59 -5.68 14.19
C ASP A 404 -0.67 -6.40 14.65
N ALA A 405 -0.52 -7.42 15.50
CA ALA A 405 -1.65 -8.20 15.98
C ALA A 405 -2.63 -7.33 16.79
N ARG A 406 -2.11 -6.46 17.66
CA ARG A 406 -2.96 -5.50 18.38
C ARG A 406 -3.55 -4.46 17.42
N THR A 407 -2.76 -3.99 16.47
CA THR A 407 -3.21 -3.00 15.46
C THR A 407 -4.39 -3.52 14.65
N LEU A 408 -4.32 -4.78 14.20
CA LEU A 408 -5.41 -5.45 13.49
C LEU A 408 -6.65 -5.64 14.37
N ALA A 409 -6.47 -6.00 15.66
CA ALA A 409 -7.58 -6.10 16.60
C ALA A 409 -8.27 -4.75 16.82
N VAL A 410 -7.50 -3.67 16.99
CA VAL A 410 -8.02 -2.30 17.14
C VAL A 410 -8.75 -1.88 15.87
N ALA A 411 -8.21 -2.19 14.70
CA ALA A 411 -8.86 -1.90 13.42
C ALA A 411 -10.18 -2.67 13.24
N ASP A 412 -10.29 -3.92 13.70
CA ASP A 412 -11.55 -4.69 13.64
C ASP A 412 -12.62 -4.06 14.54
N LEU A 413 -12.23 -3.61 15.73
CA LEU A 413 -13.12 -2.84 16.63
C LEU A 413 -13.59 -1.54 15.97
N VAL A 414 -12.67 -0.75 15.41
CA VAL A 414 -12.99 0.51 14.72
C VAL A 414 -13.94 0.25 13.55
N ALA A 415 -13.66 -0.73 12.70
CA ALA A 415 -14.52 -1.09 11.57
C ALA A 415 -15.93 -1.52 12.02
N GLY A 416 -16.03 -2.23 13.14
CA GLY A 416 -17.30 -2.61 13.76
C GLY A 416 -18.12 -1.39 14.21
N LEU A 417 -17.49 -0.45 14.93
CA LEU A 417 -18.14 0.76 15.43
C LEU A 417 -18.62 1.70 14.31
N LEU A 418 -17.81 1.85 13.25
CA LEU A 418 -18.21 2.63 12.07
C LEU A 418 -19.40 2.01 11.35
N SER A 419 -19.52 0.67 11.37
CA SER A 419 -20.63 -0.03 10.71
C SER A 419 -21.93 0.01 11.51
N SER A 420 -21.86 0.10 12.84
CA SER A 420 -23.01 0.12 13.76
C SER A 420 -23.66 1.48 13.95
N GLY A 421 -23.02 2.57 13.54
CA GLY A 421 -23.57 3.93 13.60
C GLY A 421 -24.57 4.26 12.48
N ARG A 422 -25.18 3.25 11.86
CA ARG A 422 -26.18 3.37 10.78
C ARG A 422 -27.60 3.20 11.28
#